data_AF-A0A6A1Q3Q4-F1
#
_entry.id   AF-A0A6A1Q3Q4-F1
#
_cell.length_a   1.000
_cell.length_b   1.000
_cell.length_c   1.000
_cell.angle_alpha   90.00
_cell.angle_beta   90.00
_cell.angle_gamma   90.00
#
_symmetry.space_group_name_H-M   'P 1'
#
loop_
_entity.id
_entity.type
_entity.pdbx_description
1 polymer ?
#
loop_
_entity_poly.entity_id
_entity_poly.type
_entity_poly.pdbx_seq_one_letter_code
_entity_poly.pdbx_strand_id
1 'polypeptide(L)'
;PRALDIYSAVEDASHEKQLIEALQEVLKKLKSKRIPIYEKKYGQVPMCDAGEQCAVRKGARIGKLCDCPRGTSCNSFLLKCL
;
A
#
# COMPACT_ATOMS: atom_id res chain seq x y z
N PRO A 1 -50.41 25.66 -11.00
CA PRO A 1 -49.29 26.09 -10.12
C PRO A 1 -48.42 24.95 -9.56
N ARG A 2 -48.98 23.79 -9.19
CA ARG A 2 -48.22 22.69 -8.51
C ARG A 2 -47.34 21.79 -9.39
N ALA A 3 -47.38 21.93 -10.72
CA ALA A 3 -46.64 21.06 -11.64
C ALA A 3 -45.16 21.48 -11.83
N LEU A 4 -44.86 22.77 -11.63
CA LEU A 4 -43.51 23.32 -11.75
C LEU A 4 -42.62 22.90 -10.56
N ASP A 5 -43.20 22.78 -9.37
CA ASP A 5 -42.47 22.38 -8.15
C ASP A 5 -42.03 20.90 -8.19
N ILE A 6 -42.81 20.04 -8.86
CA ILE A 6 -42.48 18.61 -9.03
C ILE A 6 -41.34 18.45 -10.05
N TYR A 7 -41.33 19.23 -11.13
CA TYR A 7 -40.27 19.18 -12.14
C TYR A 7 -38.91 19.57 -11.54
N SER A 8 -38.86 20.63 -10.72
CA SER A 8 -37.63 21.06 -10.05
C SER A 8 -37.08 19.99 -9.09
N ALA A 9 -37.94 19.37 -8.28
CA ALA A 9 -37.51 18.32 -7.34
C ALA A 9 -37.02 17.04 -8.05
N VAL A 10 -37.55 16.74 -9.24
CA VAL A 10 -37.13 15.58 -10.06
C VAL A 10 -35.80 15.87 -10.76
N GLU A 11 -35.55 17.11 -11.19
CA GLU A 11 -34.24 17.54 -11.71
C GLU A 11 -33.16 17.52 -10.62
N ASP A 12 -33.47 17.99 -9.41
CA ASP A 12 -32.55 17.98 -8.26
C ASP A 12 -32.17 16.54 -7.86
N ALA A 13 -33.14 15.62 -7.80
CA ALA A 13 -32.89 14.21 -7.50
C ALA A 13 -32.10 13.50 -8.63
N SER A 14 -32.33 13.88 -9.88
CA SER A 14 -31.57 13.37 -11.03
C SER A 14 -30.12 13.84 -10.98
N HIS A 15 -29.90 15.11 -10.66
CA HIS A 15 -28.59 15.71 -10.54
C HIS A 15 -27.79 15.15 -9.36
N GLU A 16 -28.43 14.94 -8.20
CA GLU A 16 -27.82 14.28 -7.05
C GLU A 16 -27.36 12.85 -7.40
N LYS A 17 -28.20 12.09 -8.11
CA LYS A 17 -27.84 10.74 -8.58
C LYS A 17 -26.63 10.74 -9.52
N GLN A 18 -26.57 11.69 -10.45
CA GLN A 18 -25.43 11.85 -11.36
C GLN A 18 -24.13 12.17 -10.61
N LEU A 19 -24.20 13.03 -9.59
CA LEU A 19 -23.04 13.37 -8.75
C LEU A 19 -22.54 12.17 -7.95
N ILE A 20 -23.45 11.36 -7.40
CA ILE A 20 -23.10 10.14 -6.67
C ILE A 20 -22.44 9.11 -7.59
N GLU A 21 -22.97 8.92 -8.81
CA GLU A 21 -22.39 8.04 -9.81
C GLU A 21 -20.98 8.50 -10.23
N ALA A 22 -20.80 9.81 -10.46
CA ALA A 22 -19.49 10.39 -10.79
C ALA A 22 -18.46 10.19 -9.66
N LEU A 23 -18.87 10.38 -8.39
CA LEU A 23 -18.03 10.12 -7.22
C LEU A 23 -17.62 8.65 -7.13
N GLN A 24 -18.57 7.72 -7.34
CA GLN A 24 -18.27 6.28 -7.33
C GLN A 24 -17.30 5.89 -8.44
N GLU A 25 -17.41 6.47 -9.63
CA GLU A 25 -16.50 6.20 -10.74
C GLU A 25 -15.07 6.71 -10.42
N VAL A 26 -14.95 7.91 -9.84
CA VAL A 26 -13.66 8.46 -9.40
C VAL A 26 -13.03 7.59 -8.32
N LEU A 27 -13.80 7.14 -7.32
CA LEU A 27 -13.32 6.23 -6.28
C LEU A 27 -12.85 4.90 -6.85
N LYS A 28 -13.55 4.34 -7.85
CA LYS A 28 -13.15 3.11 -8.54
C LYS A 28 -11.83 3.31 -9.32
N LYS A 29 -11.67 4.44 -10.01
CA LYS A 29 -10.44 4.82 -10.74
C LYS A 29 -9.27 5.12 -9.80
N LEU A 30 -9.51 5.68 -8.61
CA LEU A 30 -8.48 5.89 -7.59
C LEU A 30 -8.07 4.57 -6.92
N LYS A 31 -9.01 3.64 -6.69
CA LYS A 31 -8.72 2.31 -6.15
C LYS A 31 -7.92 1.45 -7.13
N SER A 32 -8.11 1.60 -8.45
CA SER A 32 -7.26 0.92 -9.44
C SER A 32 -5.89 1.60 -9.63
N LYS A 33 -5.76 2.88 -9.29
CA LYS A 33 -4.49 3.62 -9.20
C LYS A 33 -3.77 3.46 -7.86
N ARG A 34 -4.31 2.71 -6.89
CA ARG A 34 -3.52 2.25 -5.74
C ARG A 34 -2.38 1.40 -6.29
N ILE A 35 -1.23 2.06 -6.36
CA ILE A 35 0.14 1.60 -6.56
C ILE A 35 0.23 0.07 -6.68
N PRO A 36 0.75 -0.47 -7.79
CA PRO A 36 0.92 -1.90 -7.92
C PRO A 36 1.67 -2.41 -6.69
N ILE A 37 1.08 -3.36 -5.98
CA ILE A 37 1.67 -4.07 -4.84
C ILE A 37 3.03 -4.72 -5.23
N TYR A 38 3.29 -4.79 -6.53
CA TYR A 38 4.50 -5.21 -7.21
C TYR A 38 5.38 -4.01 -7.65
N GLU A 39 5.55 -2.97 -6.83
CA GLU A 39 6.79 -2.19 -6.95
C GLU A 39 7.93 -3.19 -6.81
N LYS A 40 8.67 -3.43 -7.90
CA LYS A 40 9.75 -4.42 -7.98
C LYS A 40 10.64 -4.25 -6.75
N LYS A 41 10.51 -5.18 -5.79
CA LYS A 41 11.15 -5.11 -4.46
C LYS A 41 12.65 -5.42 -4.53
N TYR A 42 13.37 -4.74 -5.42
CA TYR A 42 14.82 -4.79 -5.44
C TYR A 42 15.34 -4.19 -4.14
N GLY A 43 15.92 -5.02 -3.30
CA GLY A 43 16.50 -4.61 -2.01
C GLY A 43 15.52 -4.55 -0.85
N GLN A 44 14.24 -4.88 -1.04
CA GLN A 44 13.29 -4.99 0.09
C GLN A 44 13.29 -6.43 0.61
N VAL A 45 13.63 -6.57 1.88
CA VAL A 45 13.69 -7.85 2.60
C VAL A 45 12.64 -7.85 3.72
N PRO A 46 12.15 -9.02 4.19
CA PRO A 46 11.28 -9.09 5.37
C PRO A 46 11.98 -8.56 6.64
N MET A 47 11.26 -8.40 7.73
CA MET A 47 11.84 -8.08 9.05
C MET A 47 12.27 -9.38 9.74
N CYS A 48 13.39 -9.36 10.47
CA CYS A 48 13.83 -10.46 11.32
C CYS A 48 13.28 -10.32 12.74
N ASP A 49 13.36 -11.40 13.50
CA ASP A 49 13.28 -11.36 14.96
C ASP A 49 14.66 -11.08 15.60
N ALA A 50 14.68 -10.68 16.87
CA ALA A 50 15.92 -10.49 17.62
C ALA A 50 16.68 -11.82 17.78
N GLY A 51 17.97 -11.84 17.47
CA GLY A 51 18.80 -13.05 17.48
C GLY A 51 18.66 -13.96 16.26
N GLU A 52 17.75 -13.66 15.33
CA GLU A 52 17.58 -14.41 14.09
C GLU A 52 18.71 -14.12 13.08
N GLN A 53 18.93 -15.05 12.15
CA GLN A 53 19.92 -14.92 11.08
C GLN A 53 19.49 -13.88 10.03
N CYS A 54 20.16 -12.73 10.01
CA CYS A 54 19.86 -11.60 9.13
C CYS A 54 20.65 -11.59 7.81
N ALA A 55 21.71 -12.41 7.70
CA ALA A 55 22.51 -12.50 6.50
C ALA A 55 23.10 -13.90 6.27
N VAL A 56 23.60 -14.13 5.06
CA VAL A 56 24.32 -15.34 4.66
C VAL A 56 25.63 -14.96 3.99
N ARG A 57 26.68 -15.73 4.23
CA ARG A 57 27.99 -15.52 3.61
C ARG A 57 28.27 -16.63 2.59
N LYS A 58 28.64 -16.22 1.37
CA LYS A 58 29.12 -17.12 0.32
C LYS A 58 30.47 -16.62 -0.18
N GLY A 59 31.54 -17.15 0.40
CA GLY A 59 32.91 -16.69 0.17
C GLY A 59 33.13 -15.28 0.72
N ALA A 60 33.55 -14.34 -0.14
CA ALA A 60 33.71 -12.93 0.22
C ALA A 60 32.40 -12.11 0.15
N ARG A 61 31.31 -12.69 -0.40
CA ARG A 61 30.03 -11.99 -0.56
C ARG A 61 29.11 -12.24 0.64
N ILE A 62 28.42 -11.20 1.08
CA ILE A 62 27.39 -11.24 2.13
C ILE A 62 26.04 -10.86 1.50
N GLY A 63 25.04 -11.73 1.65
CA GLY A 63 23.67 -11.49 1.21
C GLY A 63 22.77 -11.24 2.42
N LYS A 64 21.98 -10.17 2.38
CA LYS A 64 20.99 -9.84 3.41
C LYS A 64 19.72 -10.67 3.22
N LEU A 65 19.19 -11.23 4.31
CA LEU A 65 17.96 -12.02 4.31
C LEU A 65 16.76 -11.23 4.82
N CYS A 66 16.97 -10.40 5.85
CA CYS A 66 15.93 -9.63 6.51
C CYS A 66 16.51 -8.36 7.18
N ASP A 67 15.64 -7.44 7.57
CA ASP A 67 15.95 -6.22 8.32
C ASP A 67 15.81 -6.45 9.83
N CYS A 68 16.84 -6.10 10.59
CA CYS A 68 16.81 -6.26 12.05
C CYS A 68 15.87 -5.22 12.70
N PRO A 69 15.17 -5.59 13.79
CA PRO A 69 14.29 -4.68 14.51
C PRO A 69 15.08 -3.53 15.14
N ARG A 70 14.41 -2.39 15.37
CA ARG A 70 15.04 -1.19 15.94
C ARG A 70 15.72 -1.52 17.27
N GLY A 71 16.97 -1.08 17.43
CA GLY A 71 17.79 -1.36 18.61
C GLY A 71 18.73 -2.56 18.46
N THR A 72 18.59 -3.33 17.38
CA THR A 72 19.54 -4.39 16.99
C THR A 72 20.08 -4.10 15.59
N SER A 73 21.24 -4.66 15.27
CA SER A 73 21.90 -4.56 13.98
C SER A 73 22.36 -5.93 13.51
N CYS A 74 22.47 -6.11 12.19
CA CYS A 74 22.98 -7.36 11.65
C CYS A 74 24.49 -7.46 11.88
N ASN A 75 24.93 -8.33 12.79
CA ASN A 75 26.34 -8.54 13.05
C ASN A 75 27.00 -9.23 11.85
N SER A 76 28.09 -8.68 11.30
CA SER A 76 28.73 -9.20 10.09
C SER A 76 29.52 -10.51 10.28
N PHE A 77 29.88 -10.85 11.52
CA PHE A 77 30.60 -12.07 11.86
C PHE A 77 29.63 -13.22 12.19
N LEU A 78 28.63 -12.95 13.03
CA LEU A 78 27.64 -13.93 13.47
C LEU A 78 26.45 -14.05 12.51
N LEU A 79 26.26 -13.05 11.64
CA LEU A 79 25.16 -12.96 10.68
C LEU A 79 23.78 -12.98 11.35
N LYS A 80 23.68 -12.47 12.59
CA LYS A 80 22.46 -12.42 13.42
C LYS A 80 22.15 -11.01 13.88
N CYS A 81 20.87 -10.72 14.17
CA CYS A 81 20.43 -9.46 14.76
C CYS A 81 20.81 -9.38 16.24
N LEU A 82 21.72 -8.48 16.59
CA LEU A 82 22.21 -8.22 17.96
C LEU A 82 22.12 -6.74 18.31
#